data_AF-A0A7V2XXV1-F1
#
_entry.id   AF-A0A7V2XXV1-F1
#
_cell.length_a   1.000
_cell.length_b   1.000
_cell.length_c   1.000
_cell.angle_alpha   90.00
_cell.angle_beta   90.00
_cell.angle_gamma   90.00
#
_symmetry.space_group_name_H-M   'P 1'
#
loop_
_entity.id
_entity.type
_entity.pdbx_description
1 polymer ?
#
loop_
_entity_poly.entity_id
_entity_poly.type
_entity_poly.pdbx_seq_one_letter_code
_entity_poly.pdbx_strand_id
1 'polypeptide(L)' 'MDLLCKHDPINICDEENTDEYEAEAKMIAEKLQNVKSENDVILIVLKVFQDMFDNNLAGEKERYKDIAKNIWDLMSK' A
#
# COMPACT_ATOMS: atom_id res chain seq x y z
N MET A 1 -4.38 -10.58 -9.82
CA MET A 1 -3.50 -9.41 -9.92
C MET A 1 -3.57 -8.69 -8.59
N ASP A 2 -2.42 -8.53 -7.93
CA ASP A 2 -2.31 -7.88 -6.62
C ASP A 2 -2.80 -6.42 -6.69
N LEU A 3 -3.49 -5.97 -5.64
CA LEU A 3 -3.99 -4.60 -5.51
C LEU A 3 -2.83 -3.58 -5.56
N LEU A 4 -1.69 -3.88 -4.92
CA LEU A 4 -0.54 -2.97 -4.94
C LEU A 4 0.06 -2.86 -6.34
N CYS A 5 0.26 -3.99 -7.02
CA CYS A 5 0.70 -4.00 -8.42
C CYS A 5 -0.27 -3.29 -9.38
N LYS A 6 -1.58 -3.32 -9.11
CA LYS A 6 -2.55 -2.58 -9.93
C LYS A 6 -2.38 -1.06 -9.85
N HIS A 7 -2.00 -0.55 -8.68
CA HIS A 7 -1.80 0.89 -8.46
C HIS A 7 -0.35 1.33 -8.68
N ASP A 8 0.59 0.40 -8.57
CA ASP A 8 2.02 0.53 -8.80
C ASP A 8 2.61 1.88 -8.37
N PRO A 9 2.49 2.23 -7.07
CA PRO A 9 2.77 3.59 -6.61
C PRO A 9 4.20 4.04 -6.90
N ILE A 10 5.18 3.13 -6.94
CA ILE A 10 6.58 3.49 -7.19
C ILE A 10 7.12 2.98 -8.54
N ASN A 11 6.24 2.48 -9.42
CA ASN A 11 6.57 1.98 -10.76
C ASN A 11 7.59 0.83 -10.78
N ILE A 12 7.38 -0.20 -9.95
CA ILE A 12 8.26 -1.37 -9.88
C ILE A 12 7.55 -2.68 -10.25
N CYS A 13 6.22 -2.70 -10.42
CA CYS A 13 5.54 -3.94 -10.77
C CYS A 13 5.85 -4.33 -12.22
N ASP A 14 6.42 -5.52 -12.42
CA ASP A 14 6.68 -6.11 -13.74
C ASP A 14 5.50 -6.99 -14.17
N GLU A 15 5.17 -7.00 -15.47
CA GLU A 15 4.15 -7.89 -16.03
C GLU A 15 4.53 -9.38 -15.91
N GLU A 16 5.83 -9.68 -15.83
CA GLU A 16 6.35 -11.04 -15.64
C GLU A 16 6.47 -11.44 -14.16
N ASN A 17 6.56 -10.47 -13.24
CA ASN A 17 6.73 -10.72 -11.81
C ASN A 17 5.70 -10.00 -10.94
N THR A 18 4.61 -10.71 -10.62
CA THR A 18 3.51 -10.13 -9.83
C THR A 18 3.75 -10.14 -8.30
N ASP A 19 4.91 -10.60 -7.83
CA ASP A 19 5.25 -10.71 -6.39
C ASP A 19 6.07 -9.53 -5.84
N GLU A 20 6.39 -8.53 -6.68
CA GLU A 20 7.21 -7.36 -6.33
C GLU A 20 6.71 -6.58 -5.10
N TYR A 21 5.40 -6.67 -4.79
CA TYR A 21 4.79 -6.01 -3.63
C TYR A 21 4.35 -6.98 -2.52
N GLU A 22 4.72 -8.27 -2.56
CA GLU A 22 4.25 -9.27 -1.59
C GLU A 22 4.68 -8.92 -0.15
N ALA A 23 5.91 -8.43 0.01
CA ALA A 23 6.47 -8.08 1.31
C ALA A 23 5.74 -6.88 1.94
N GLU A 24 5.44 -5.86 1.14
CA GLU A 24 4.68 -4.67 1.47
C GLU A 24 3.24 -5.04 1.84
N ALA A 25 2.60 -5.87 1.02
CA ALA A 25 1.24 -6.35 1.26
C ALA A 25 1.14 -7.06 2.61
N LYS A 26 2.12 -7.91 2.94
CA LYS A 26 2.19 -8.60 4.22
C LYS A 26 2.37 -7.63 5.39
N MET A 27 3.31 -6.68 5.28
CA MET A 27 3.54 -5.67 6.32
C MET A 27 2.32 -4.77 6.54
N ILE A 28 1.63 -4.37 5.48
CA ILE A 28 0.39 -3.59 5.56
C ILE A 28 -0.66 -4.42 6.29
N ALA A 29 -0.91 -5.67 5.88
CA ALA A 29 -1.90 -6.54 6.49
C ALA A 29 -1.69 -6.75 8.00
N GLU A 30 -0.45 -6.90 8.44
CA GLU A 30 -0.09 -7.00 9.86
C GLU A 30 -0.45 -5.73 10.65
N LYS A 31 -0.36 -4.55 10.03
CA LYS A 31 -0.63 -3.24 10.65
C LYS A 31 -2.10 -2.82 10.61
N LEU A 32 -2.92 -3.44 9.75
CA LEU A 32 -4.34 -3.08 9.57
C LEU A 32 -5.24 -3.46 10.76
N GLN A 33 -4.78 -4.25 11.73
CA GLN A 33 -5.63 -4.77 12.81
C GLN A 33 -6.30 -3.70 13.70
N ASN A 34 -5.78 -2.46 13.70
CA ASN A 34 -6.25 -1.37 14.58
C ASN A 34 -6.67 -0.09 13.84
N VAL A 35 -6.86 -0.13 12.51
CA VAL A 35 -7.28 1.07 11.77
C VAL A 35 -8.75 1.40 12.05
N LYS A 36 -9.06 2.70 12.11
CA LYS A 36 -10.42 3.20 12.38
C LYS A 36 -10.96 4.07 11.26
N SER A 37 -10.14 4.36 10.26
CA SER A 37 -10.50 5.20 9.13
C SER A 37 -9.64 4.86 7.90
N GLU A 38 -10.15 5.21 6.72
CA GLU A 38 -9.37 5.19 5.47
C GLU A 38 -8.06 6.00 5.60
N ASN A 39 -8.08 7.11 6.35
CA ASN A 39 -6.89 7.92 6.55
C ASN A 39 -5.82 7.19 7.39
N ASP A 40 -6.20 6.33 8.33
CA ASP A 40 -5.23 5.48 9.04
C ASP A 40 -4.58 4.48 8.09
N VAL A 41 -5.35 3.94 7.13
CA VAL A 41 -4.83 3.07 6.08
C VAL A 41 -3.83 3.81 5.20
N ILE A 42 -4.15 5.04 4.76
CA ILE A 42 -3.21 5.88 3.98
C ILE A 42 -1.88 6.03 4.72
N LEU A 43 -1.92 6.36 6.00
CA LEU A 43 -0.72 6.56 6.81
C LEU A 43 0.09 5.27 6.98
N ILE A 44 -0.58 4.13 7.16
CA ILE A 44 0.09 2.82 7.24
C ILE A 44 0.77 2.46 5.92
N VAL A 45 0.06 2.57 4.80
CA VAL A 45 0.61 2.23 3.49
C VAL A 45 1.81 3.13 3.19
N LEU A 46 1.67 4.45 3.34
CA LEU A 46 2.78 5.38 3.16
C LEU A 46 3.97 5.01 4.06
N LYS A 47 3.73 4.69 5.34
CA LYS A 47 4.79 4.36 6.28
C LYS A 47 5.54 3.08 5.86
N VAL A 48 4.83 2.05 5.40
CA VAL A 48 5.47 0.82 4.89
C VAL A 48 6.37 1.12 3.70
N PHE A 49 5.88 1.91 2.74
CA PHE A 49 6.69 2.31 1.58
C PHE A 49 7.91 3.15 1.97
N GLN A 50 7.76 4.09 2.90
CA GLN A 50 8.88 4.87 3.43
C GLN A 50 9.93 4.01 4.13
N ASP A 51 9.50 3.00 4.89
CA ASP A 51 10.37 2.10 5.63
C ASP A 51 11.13 1.13 4.72
N MET A 52 10.52 0.70 3.61
CA MET A 52 11.11 -0.28 2.68
C MET A 52 11.92 0.35 1.55
N PHE A 53 11.53 1.53 1.06
CA PHE A 53 12.11 2.12 -0.15
C PHE A 53 12.76 3.50 0.02
N ASP A 54 12.57 4.17 1.16
CA ASP A 54 12.91 5.58 1.44
C ASP A 54 11.80 6.61 1.15
N ASN A 55 11.94 7.78 1.79
CA ASN A 55 10.96 8.88 1.72
C ASN A 55 10.86 9.54 0.34
N ASN A 56 11.97 9.58 -0.41
CA ASN A 56 11.99 10.21 -1.73
C ASN A 56 11.26 9.36 -2.75
N LEU A 57 11.47 8.04 -2.72
CA LEU A 57 10.80 7.11 -3.63
C LEU A 57 9.33 6.94 -3.27
N ALA A 58 9.02 6.80 -1.97
CA ALA A 58 7.64 6.66 -1.50
C ALA A 58 6.77 7.88 -1.87
N GLY A 59 7.34 9.09 -1.90
CA GLY A 59 6.62 10.31 -2.23
C GLY A 59 5.55 10.70 -1.20
N GLU A 60 4.52 11.41 -1.66
CA GLU A 60 3.50 11.99 -0.77
C GLU A 60 2.30 11.07 -0.54
N LYS A 61 1.60 11.28 0.59
CA LYS A 61 0.40 10.53 0.98
C LYS A 61 -0.69 10.47 -0.10
N GLU A 62 -0.78 11.49 -0.95
CA GLU A 62 -1.79 11.61 -2.00
C GLU A 62 -1.71 10.46 -3.01
N ARG A 63 -0.50 9.93 -3.24
CA ARG A 63 -0.23 8.76 -4.10
C ARG A 63 -0.93 7.49 -3.61
N TYR A 64 -1.22 7.39 -2.31
CA TYR A 64 -1.74 6.19 -1.68
C TYR A 64 -3.24 6.23 -1.40
N LYS A 65 -3.94 7.31 -1.78
CA LYS A 65 -5.37 7.48 -1.51
C LYS A 65 -6.22 6.36 -2.12
N ASP A 66 -6.02 6.07 -3.40
CA ASP A 66 -6.83 5.07 -4.10
C ASP A 66 -6.54 3.64 -3.61
N ILE A 67 -5.28 3.35 -3.28
CA ILE A 67 -4.87 2.08 -2.64
C ILE A 67 -5.57 1.94 -1.30
N ALA A 68 -5.47 2.95 -0.44
CA ALA A 68 -6.02 2.92 0.91
C ALA A 68 -7.55 2.81 0.92
N LYS A 69 -8.22 3.53 0.01
CA LYS A 69 -9.67 3.39 -0.20
C LYS A 69 -10.04 1.95 -0.57
N ASN A 70 -9.34 1.34 -1.52
CA ASN A 70 -9.63 -0.04 -1.91
C ASN A 70 -9.37 -1.03 -0.78
N ILE A 71 -8.31 -0.86 0.01
CA ILE A 71 -8.06 -1.67 1.21
C ILE A 71 -9.19 -1.49 2.23
N TRP A 72 -9.58 -0.24 2.52
CA TRP A 72 -10.66 0.08 3.46
C TRP A 72 -12.00 -0.52 3.04
N ASP A 73 -12.35 -0.44 1.76
CA ASP A 73 -13.56 -1.05 1.19
C ASP A 73 -13.55 -2.58 1.28
N LEU A 74 -12.38 -3.23 1.23
CA LEU A 74 -12.24 -4.68 1.40
C LEU A 74 -12.38 -5.11 2.87
N MET A 75 -11.95 -4.27 3.81
CA MET A 75 -12.07 -4.52 5.25
C MET A 75 -13.47 -4.22 5.81
N SER A 76 -14.21 -3.31 5.18
CA SER A 76 -15.53 -2.85 5.65
C SER A 76 -16.69 -3.71 5.15
N LYS A 77 -16.39 -4.85 4.51
CA LYS A 77 -17.36 -5.84 4.02
C LYS A 77 -17.33 -7.09 4.90
#